data_AF-A0A2N2ILP2-F1
#
_entry.id   AF-A0A2N2ILP2-F1
#
_cell.length_a   1.000
_cell.length_b   1.000
_cell.length_c   1.000
_cell.angle_alpha   90.00
_cell.angle_beta   90.00
_cell.angle_gamma   90.00
#
_symmetry.space_group_name_H-M   'P 1'
#
loop_
_entity.id
_entity.type
_entity.pdbx_description
1 polymer ?
#
loop_
_entity_poly.entity_id
_entity_poly.type
_entity_poly.pdbx_seq_one_letter_code
_entity_poly.pdbx_strand_id
1 'polypeptide(L)' 'MNAFITAVSAFLPGQPVSNDDLERYLGKVDRLAARTRQIILAGNGIETRHYAIDPETGATTHSNARLAAEA' A
#
# COMPACT_ATOMS: atom_id res chain seq x y z
N MET A 1 29.40 -24.11 9.05
CA MET A 1 28.04 -24.03 9.61
C MET A 1 27.17 -23.46 8.51
N ASN A 2 26.07 -24.13 8.19
CA ASN A 2 25.22 -23.76 7.05
C ASN A 2 23.87 -23.28 7.58
N ALA A 3 23.30 -22.28 6.92
CA ALA A 3 21.95 -21.79 7.17
C ALA A 3 21.16 -21.84 5.86
N PHE A 4 19.88 -22.17 5.97
CA PHE A 4 18.98 -22.31 4.84
C PHE A 4 17.66 -21.61 5.17
N ILE A 5 17.07 -20.96 4.17
CA ILE A 5 15.70 -20.48 4.26
C ILE A 5 14.80 -21.70 4.12
N THR A 6 14.07 -22.02 5.18
CA THR A 6 13.17 -23.18 5.22
C THR A 6 11.71 -22.81 5.03
N ALA A 7 11.35 -21.55 5.22
CA ALA A 7 10.01 -21.01 4.99
C ALA A 7 10.06 -19.49 4.72
N VAL A 8 9.07 -19.01 3.97
CA VAL A 8 8.76 -17.59 3.78
C VAL A 8 7.25 -17.41 3.75
N SER A 9 6.79 -16.23 4.12
CA SER A 9 5.38 -15.86 4.10
C SER A 9 5.21 -14.38 3.77
N ALA A 10 4.00 -14.00 3.36
CA ALA A 10 3.66 -12.62 3.04
C ALA A 10 2.19 -12.36 3.38
N PHE A 11 1.94 -11.21 4.00
CA PHE A 11 0.59 -10.71 4.28
C PHE A 11 0.44 -9.30 3.72
N LEU A 12 -0.63 -9.08 2.94
CA LEU A 12 -0.95 -7.78 2.34
C LEU A 12 -2.32 -7.32 2.84
N PRO A 13 -2.41 -6.17 3.54
CA PRO A 13 -3.66 -5.73 4.14
C PRO A 13 -4.64 -5.21 3.09
N GLY A 14 -5.93 -5.50 3.27
CA GLY A 14 -6.99 -4.99 2.42
C GLY A 14 -6.92 -5.49 0.98
N GLN A 15 -7.68 -4.83 0.09
CA GLN A 15 -7.71 -5.15 -1.33
C GLN A 15 -6.57 -4.43 -2.08
N PRO A 16 -6.09 -4.99 -3.21
CA PRO A 16 -5.19 -4.26 -4.10
C PRO A 16 -5.83 -2.94 -4.55
N VAL A 17 -5.09 -1.85 -4.41
CA VAL A 17 -5.53 -0.49 -4.72
C VAL A 17 -4.85 -0.04 -5.99
N SER A 18 -5.64 0.32 -7.00
CA SER A 18 -5.16 0.85 -8.27
C SER A 18 -4.62 2.29 -8.13
N ASN A 19 -3.86 2.75 -9.11
CA ASN A 19 -3.39 4.13 -9.16
C ASN A 19 -4.52 5.18 -9.26
N ASP A 20 -5.69 4.78 -9.77
CA ASP A 20 -6.85 5.66 -9.89
C ASP A 20 -7.60 5.80 -8.56
N ASP A 21 -7.47 4.82 -7.66
CA ASP A 21 -8.17 4.76 -6.38
C ASP A 21 -7.39 5.39 -5.22
N LEU A 22 -6.15 5.85 -5.44
CA LEU A 22 -5.26 6.34 -4.36
C LEU A 22 -5.89 7.47 -3.53
N GLU A 23 -6.69 8.34 -4.15
CA GLU A 23 -7.33 9.46 -3.47
C GLU A 23 -8.41 9.01 -2.46
N ARG A 24 -8.97 7.80 -2.62
CA ARG A 24 -9.89 7.22 -1.63
C ARG A 24 -9.19 6.86 -0.33
N TYR A 25 -7.89 6.57 -0.38
CA TYR A 25 -7.09 6.16 0.78
C TYR A 25 -6.25 7.30 1.37
N LEU A 26 -5.68 8.15 0.52
CA LEU A 26 -4.73 9.19 0.91
C LEU A 26 -5.32 10.60 0.91
N GLY A 27 -6.57 10.75 0.50
CA GLY A 27 -7.24 12.03 0.34
C GLY A 27 -6.96 12.70 -1.02
N LYS A 28 -7.72 13.76 -1.29
CA LYS A 28 -7.59 14.55 -2.52
C LYS A 28 -6.34 15.43 -2.47
N VAL A 29 -5.67 15.54 -3.60
CA VAL A 29 -4.50 16.39 -3.78
C VAL A 29 -4.82 17.54 -4.73
N ASP A 30 -4.08 18.63 -4.65
CA ASP A 30 -4.23 19.73 -5.61
C ASP A 30 -3.74 19.35 -7.02
N ARG A 31 -3.96 20.24 -7.99
CA ARG A 31 -3.60 20.00 -9.40
C ARG A 31 -2.09 19.84 -9.61
N LEU A 32 -1.26 20.54 -8.85
CA LEU A 32 0.19 20.46 -8.97
C LEU A 32 0.66 19.09 -8.45
N ALA A 33 0.18 18.69 -7.28
CA ALA A 33 0.45 17.39 -6.68
C ALA A 33 -0.07 16.23 -7.54
N ALA A 34 -1.23 16.36 -8.19
CA ALA A 34 -1.76 15.36 -9.12
C ALA A 34 -0.82 15.12 -10.32
N ARG A 35 -0.24 16.18 -10.89
CA ARG A 35 0.73 16.06 -11.99
C ARG A 35 2.01 15.37 -11.53
N THR A 36 2.52 15.75 -10.36
CA THR A 36 3.71 15.11 -9.76
C THR A 36 3.46 13.62 -9.52
N ARG A 37 2.27 13.25 -9.02
CA ARG A 37 1.86 11.86 -8.81
C ARG A 37 1.92 11.06 -10.11
N GLN A 38 1.38 11.59 -11.22
CA GLN A 38 1.42 10.91 -12.52
C GLN A 38 2.85 10.63 -12.99
N ILE A 39 3.75 11.61 -12.87
CA ILE A 39 5.17 11.45 -13.25
C ILE A 39 5.84 10.39 -12.38
N ILE A 40 5.61 10.42 -11.07
CA ILE A 40 6.19 9.45 -10.13
C ILE A 40 5.70 8.03 -10.43
N LEU A 41 4.40 7.85 -10.67
CA LEU A 41 3.81 6.54 -10.98
C LEU A 41 4.28 6.00 -12.32
N ALA A 42 4.38 6.85 -13.34
CA ALA A 42 4.94 6.46 -14.63
C ALA A 42 6.43 6.05 -14.51
N GLY A 43 7.18 6.72 -13.63
CA GLY A 43 8.59 6.41 -13.40
C GLY A 43 8.83 5.15 -12.56
N ASN A 44 7.96 4.84 -11.59
CA ASN A 44 8.15 3.68 -10.71
C ASN A 44 7.46 2.39 -11.20
N GLY A 45 6.50 2.48 -12.13
CA GLY A 45 5.82 1.33 -12.73
C GLY A 45 4.89 0.56 -11.78
N ILE A 46 4.54 1.12 -10.61
CA ILE A 46 3.64 0.45 -9.66
C ILE A 46 2.20 0.63 -10.13
N GLU A 47 1.52 -0.48 -10.40
CA GLU A 47 0.11 -0.50 -10.83
C GLU A 47 -0.86 -0.68 -9.67
N THR A 48 -0.49 -1.49 -8.67
CA THR A 48 -1.30 -1.78 -7.49
C THR A 48 -0.49 -1.71 -6.19
N ARG A 49 -1.14 -1.39 -5.08
CA ARG A 49 -0.56 -1.44 -3.73
C ARG A 49 -1.59 -1.75 -2.65
N HIS A 50 -1.14 -1.95 -1.42
CA HIS A 50 -2.00 -2.28 -0.28
C HIS A 50 -1.86 -1.25 0.83
N TYR A 51 -2.97 -0.88 1.47
CA TYR A 51 -2.99 0.04 2.60
C TYR A 51 -3.71 -0.62 3.78
N ALA A 52 -3.12 -0.48 4.98
CA ALA A 52 -3.80 -0.80 6.24
C ALA A 52 -4.73 0.36 6.66
N ILE A 53 -5.53 0.86 5.72
CA ILE A 53 -6.43 2.01 5.89
C ILE A 53 -7.79 1.61 5.32
N ASP A 54 -8.85 1.87 6.07
CA ASP A 54 -10.22 1.76 5.60
C ASP A 54 -10.56 2.99 4.75
N PRO A 55 -10.94 2.83 3.46
CA PRO A 55 -11.14 3.95 2.55
C PRO A 55 -12.42 4.75 2.82
N GLU A 56 -13.37 4.23 3.60
CA GLU A 56 -14.61 4.93 3.93
C GLU A 56 -14.42 5.84 5.16
N THR A 57 -13.70 5.33 6.15
CA THR A 57 -13.53 5.99 7.45
C THR A 57 -12.17 6.69 7.60
N GLY A 58 -11.17 6.29 6.82
CA GLY A 58 -9.77 6.71 6.98
C GLY A 58 -9.07 6.07 8.17
N ALA A 59 -9.72 5.15 8.89
CA ALA A 59 -9.16 4.52 10.08
C ALA A 59 -8.10 3.47 9.73
N THR A 60 -7.08 3.34 10.57
CA THR A 60 -6.07 2.29 10.43
C THR A 60 -6.66 0.92 10.76
N THR A 61 -6.58 -0.03 9.83
CA THR A 61 -7.12 -1.39 10.02
C THR A 61 -6.17 -2.27 10.84
N HIS A 62 -4.85 -2.13 10.64
CA HIS A 62 -3.82 -2.92 11.30
C HIS A 62 -2.70 -2.03 11.83
N SER A 63 -2.19 -2.33 13.03
CA SER A 63 -0.91 -1.77 13.49
C SER A 63 0.24 -2.54 12.84
N ASN A 64 1.44 -1.96 12.83
CA ASN A 64 2.63 -2.65 12.34
C ASN A 64 2.87 -4.00 13.05
N ALA A 65 2.63 -4.06 14.36
CA ALA A 65 2.73 -5.30 15.14
C ALA A 65 1.71 -6.36 14.68
N ARG A 66 0.47 -5.96 14.35
CA ARG A 66 -0.53 -6.88 13.80
C ARG A 66 -0.16 -7.35 12.40
N LEU A 67 0.32 -6.47 11.51
CA LEU A 67 0.77 -6.87 10.17
C LEU A 67 1.88 -7.92 10.21
N ALA A 68 2.85 -7.76 11.10
CA ALA A 68 3.94 -8.72 11.24
C ALA A 68 3.50 -10.05 11.88
N ALA A 69 2.45 -10.05 12.69
CA ALA A 69 1.92 -11.26 13.32
C ALA A 69 1.08 -12.13 12.37
N GLU A 70 0.50 -11.54 11.32
CA GLU A 70 -0.27 -12.26 10.29
C GLU A 70 0.59 -12.91 9.21
N ALA A 71 1.86 -12.51 9.12
CA ALA A 71 2.82 -13.05 8.15
C ALA A 71 3.46 -14.34 8.67
#